data_AF-M1YN91-F1
#
_entry.id   AF-M1YN91-F1
#
_cell.length_a   1.000
_cell.length_b   1.000
_cell.length_c   1.000
_cell.angle_alpha   90.00
_cell.angle_beta   90.00
_cell.angle_gamma   90.00
#
_symmetry.space_group_name_H-M   'P 1'
#
loop_
_entity.id
_entity.type
_entity.pdbx_description
1 polymer ?
#
loop_
_entity_poly.entity_id
_entity_poly.type
_entity_poly.pdbx_seq_one_letter_code
_entity_poly.pdbx_strand_id
1 'polypeptide(L)'
;MRCLPPTGIIKLLAAFLFTCLLTLPVWASHLDSEGGEPTRKRPLYEFKGDYRGEINELKEKFQSAFGYVLMDLDRGWTSDEIRKLHEAFDLLPDIFHRIPGLKGFYRVNQLQAGKQAMVPGEVFAATFPPLTTIYRQAAKHHLVMVADEQPRIEFYNDLFYLDKKVFQNIVHHEMGHIFDLFHEFPSLQPDWLTLAGFRIHNMPALDAKPGSDFIYTLLNDPDTIRYAPVSDLQHPIHSRENAMEDFANSVAGYIHYPYFRYTNPGRYRFMKEKVFLGKEYFSERPGSYAELIEGDFQKAVDKEDWQGVLDILQEAARTIHPEADQKLMQVLKKALETPRPRDVDHKLVAASCFLQSPDALVLRQEMWADQRIEPETILKFPRCGGMQKKIFQEQLSKTPVMNLYFYLEDKEAWIQFLDPTLLVAQARGFETSYKWRLLLAQGRQWRLAASGQTEYMTDPDGSVRVSLKKSTLRGPDFQFPTERMARIEVWAERKHPKFPKVFSSEVNTIQVVAKPWFDYFGPTPPSTHVVYPPLVGKYVEPVR
;
A
#
# COMPACT_ATOMS: atom_id res chain seq x y z
N MET A 1 56.67 -4.38 2.29
CA MET A 1 57.73 -3.45 1.86
C MET A 1 57.22 -2.76 0.59
N ARG A 2 56.71 -1.51 0.55
CA ARG A 2 57.33 -0.17 0.73
C ARG A 2 58.65 -0.06 -0.05
N CYS A 3 58.94 0.90 -0.96
CA CYS A 3 58.37 2.20 -1.40
C CYS A 3 59.00 2.51 -2.79
N LEU A 4 58.28 2.89 -3.86
CA LEU A 4 57.72 4.20 -4.30
C LEU A 4 58.61 5.00 -5.32
N PRO A 5 58.01 5.90 -6.15
CA PRO A 5 58.35 6.32 -7.52
C PRO A 5 58.92 7.78 -7.58
N PRO A 6 58.93 8.56 -8.69
CA PRO A 6 57.76 9.22 -9.36
C PRO A 6 57.91 9.36 -10.91
N THR A 7 56.86 9.62 -11.72
CA THR A 7 56.20 10.90 -12.08
C THR A 7 55.04 10.57 -13.05
N GLY A 8 53.90 11.26 -13.15
CA GLY A 8 53.49 12.58 -12.65
C GLY A 8 51.95 12.71 -12.58
N ILE A 9 51.57 13.68 -11.76
CA ILE A 9 50.23 14.09 -11.29
C ILE A 9 49.89 15.42 -11.96
N ILE A 10 48.60 15.77 -12.13
CA ILE A 10 48.00 17.05 -11.66
C ILE A 10 46.46 16.98 -11.67
N LYS A 11 45.89 17.30 -10.50
CA LYS A 11 44.51 17.72 -10.21
C LYS A 11 44.38 19.24 -10.39
N LEU A 12 43.19 19.76 -10.72
CA LEU A 12 42.64 21.09 -10.34
C LEU A 12 41.20 21.15 -10.93
N LEU A 13 40.07 21.45 -10.27
CA LEU A 13 39.64 22.46 -9.28
C LEU A 13 39.77 23.93 -9.76
N ALA A 14 38.73 24.73 -9.44
CA ALA A 14 38.51 26.17 -9.64
C ALA A 14 37.79 26.55 -10.95
N ALA A 15 36.54 27.03 -10.89
CA ALA A 15 36.11 28.40 -10.57
C ALA A 15 35.95 29.25 -11.85
N PHE A 16 34.72 29.66 -12.14
CA PHE A 16 34.44 30.80 -13.02
C PHE A 16 33.57 31.80 -12.25
N LEU A 17 34.27 32.69 -11.54
CA LEU A 17 33.82 34.03 -11.20
C LEU A 17 34.19 34.90 -12.40
N PHE A 18 33.21 35.52 -13.06
CA PHE A 18 33.47 36.59 -14.00
C PHE A 18 33.01 37.90 -13.36
N THR A 19 33.96 38.58 -12.74
CA THR A 19 33.84 39.99 -12.33
C THR A 19 34.65 40.80 -13.35
N CYS A 20 33.97 41.60 -14.16
CA CYS A 20 34.60 42.73 -14.85
C CYS A 20 34.52 43.93 -13.91
N LEU A 21 35.69 44.39 -13.44
CA LEU A 21 35.91 45.72 -12.89
C LEU A 21 35.81 46.75 -14.02
N LEU A 22 34.95 47.76 -13.88
CA LEU A 22 35.22 49.11 -14.37
C LEU A 22 34.66 50.14 -13.36
N THR A 23 35.59 50.69 -12.57
CA THR A 23 35.72 52.09 -12.11
C THR A 23 34.51 52.83 -11.49
N LEU A 24 34.68 53.18 -10.19
CA LEU A 24 34.02 54.27 -9.46
C LEU A 24 34.34 55.66 -10.07
N PRO A 25 33.51 56.70 -9.86
CA PRO A 25 33.65 57.51 -8.64
C PRO A 25 32.33 57.88 -7.93
N VAL A 26 32.40 57.79 -6.60
CA VAL A 26 31.83 58.66 -5.54
C VAL A 26 31.03 59.87 -6.04
N TRP A 27 29.79 60.05 -5.57
CA TRP A 27 29.28 61.30 -4.98
C TRP A 27 28.14 60.96 -4.01
N ALA A 28 28.31 61.38 -2.75
CA ALA A 28 27.28 61.36 -1.72
C ALA A 28 26.59 62.73 -1.69
N SER A 29 25.26 62.78 -1.60
CA SER A 29 24.52 63.86 -0.93
C SER A 29 23.00 63.63 -0.93
N HIS A 30 22.46 63.64 0.28
CA HIS A 30 21.17 64.20 0.73
C HIS A 30 19.81 63.69 0.18
N LEU A 31 19.07 63.06 1.11
CA LEU A 31 17.73 63.45 1.55
C LEU A 31 17.06 64.59 0.76
N ASP A 32 15.90 64.30 0.15
CA ASP A 32 14.65 64.91 0.58
C ASP A 32 13.43 64.09 0.12
N SER A 33 12.45 64.07 1.01
CA SER A 33 11.13 63.47 0.86
C SER A 33 10.26 64.26 -0.13
N GLU A 34 9.32 63.59 -0.80
CA GLU A 34 7.88 63.87 -0.74
C GLU A 34 7.10 63.04 -1.77
N GLY A 35 5.92 62.53 -1.37
CA GLY A 35 4.99 61.84 -2.27
C GLY A 35 4.51 60.50 -1.71
N GLY A 36 3.67 60.55 -0.68
CA GLY A 36 3.16 59.37 0.00
C GLY A 36 2.08 58.60 -0.78
N GLU A 37 2.14 57.28 -0.64
CA GLU A 37 0.95 56.47 -0.36
C GLU A 37 1.21 55.73 0.97
N PRO A 38 0.25 55.72 1.92
CA PRO A 38 0.40 54.89 3.10
C PRO A 38 0.28 53.43 2.65
N THR A 39 1.42 52.76 2.52
CA THR A 39 1.45 51.31 2.54
C THR A 39 0.76 50.89 3.82
N ARG A 40 -0.48 50.40 3.70
CA ARG A 40 -1.18 49.67 4.75
C ARG A 40 -0.27 48.50 5.09
N LYS A 41 0.65 48.69 6.04
CA LYS A 41 1.37 47.61 6.70
C LYS A 41 0.27 46.75 7.27
N ARG A 42 -0.01 45.62 6.60
CA ARG A 42 -0.81 44.55 7.20
C ARG A 42 -0.22 44.34 8.60
N PRO A 43 -1.02 44.32 9.67
CA PRO A 43 -0.48 43.95 10.96
C PRO A 43 0.17 42.58 10.75
N LEU A 44 1.50 42.52 10.86
CA LEU A 44 2.14 41.27 11.21
C LEU A 44 1.47 40.90 12.52
N TYR A 45 0.68 39.84 12.51
CA TYR A 45 0.14 39.27 13.73
C TYR A 45 1.35 38.82 14.56
N GLU A 46 1.87 39.69 15.42
CA GLU A 46 2.77 39.31 16.50
C GLU A 46 1.93 38.54 17.52
N PHE A 47 1.92 37.22 17.36
CA PHE A 47 1.30 36.34 18.33
C PHE A 47 2.20 36.24 19.57
N LYS A 48 1.62 36.46 20.76
CA LYS A 48 2.34 36.65 22.03
C LYS A 48 2.71 35.34 22.77
N GLY A 49 2.64 34.18 22.12
CA GLY A 49 2.87 32.88 22.76
C GLY A 49 4.27 32.31 22.52
N ASP A 50 4.82 31.60 23.52
CA ASP A 50 6.04 30.79 23.34
C ASP A 50 5.69 29.44 22.72
N TYR A 51 5.50 29.44 21.39
CA TYR A 51 5.23 28.22 20.63
C TYR A 51 6.32 27.17 20.77
N ARG A 52 7.58 27.59 20.94
CA ARG A 52 8.70 26.66 21.04
C ARG A 52 8.71 25.97 22.39
N GLY A 53 8.40 26.71 23.46
CA GLY A 53 8.15 26.16 24.80
C GLY A 53 7.03 25.12 24.79
N GLU A 54 5.87 25.47 24.23
CA GLU A 54 4.72 24.53 24.14
C GLU A 54 5.09 23.25 23.36
N ILE A 55 5.76 23.39 22.20
CA ILE A 55 6.20 22.24 21.40
C ILE A 55 7.15 21.36 22.21
N ASN A 56 8.15 21.94 22.88
CA ASN A 56 9.10 21.18 23.68
C ASN A 56 8.41 20.43 24.84
N GLU A 57 7.51 21.10 25.57
CA GLU A 57 6.73 20.47 26.64
C GLU A 57 5.88 19.29 26.11
N LEU A 58 5.25 19.44 24.95
CA LEU A 58 4.47 18.38 24.33
C LEU A 58 5.35 17.20 23.86
N LYS A 59 6.55 17.48 23.31
CA LYS A 59 7.53 16.45 22.96
C LYS A 59 8.02 15.70 24.19
N GLU A 60 8.35 16.40 25.27
CA GLU A 60 8.77 15.81 26.55
C GLU A 60 7.65 14.97 27.17
N LYS A 61 6.40 15.44 27.10
CA LYS A 61 5.23 14.69 27.54
C LYS A 61 5.06 13.41 26.72
N PHE A 62 5.17 13.50 25.39
CA PHE A 62 5.08 12.34 24.50
C PHE A 62 6.19 11.32 24.79
N GLN A 63 7.43 11.78 24.95
CA GLN A 63 8.56 10.93 25.32
C GLN A 63 8.37 10.28 26.70
N SER A 64 7.85 11.03 27.67
CA SER A 64 7.60 10.52 29.02
C SER A 64 6.51 9.45 29.03
N ALA A 65 5.45 9.62 28.23
CA ALA A 65 4.37 8.66 28.10
C ALA A 65 4.86 7.38 27.37
N PHE A 66 5.39 7.54 26.15
CA PHE A 66 5.58 6.41 25.23
C PHE A 66 7.03 5.99 25.02
N GLY A 67 8.00 6.75 25.53
CA GLY A 67 9.43 6.43 25.44
C GLY A 67 10.15 6.92 24.17
N TYR A 68 9.46 7.65 23.29
CA TYR A 68 9.96 8.00 21.96
C TYR A 68 10.22 9.49 21.81
N VAL A 69 11.33 9.85 21.17
CA VAL A 69 11.64 11.25 20.86
C VAL A 69 10.97 11.67 19.56
N LEU A 70 10.38 12.86 19.52
CA LEU A 70 9.86 13.46 18.28
C LEU A 70 10.91 14.37 17.64
N MET A 71 11.56 13.86 16.61
CA MET A 71 12.69 14.50 15.94
C MET A 71 12.22 15.37 14.77
N ASP A 72 12.81 16.55 14.65
CA ASP A 72 12.62 17.45 13.52
C ASP A 72 13.68 17.15 12.45
N LEU A 73 13.28 16.96 11.19
CA LEU A 73 14.22 16.92 10.05
C LEU A 73 14.10 18.22 9.24
N ASP A 74 13.55 18.14 8.03
CA ASP A 74 13.33 19.30 7.16
C ASP A 74 12.10 20.12 7.56
N ARG A 75 11.24 19.56 8.43
CA ARG A 75 10.09 20.24 9.02
C ARG A 75 10.01 19.96 10.51
N GLY A 76 9.69 21.00 11.28
CA GLY A 76 9.43 20.88 12.71
C GLY A 76 8.02 20.38 13.01
N TRP A 77 7.86 19.67 14.12
CA TRP A 77 6.55 19.32 14.68
C TRP A 77 5.77 20.56 15.12
N THR A 78 4.46 20.56 14.92
CA THR A 78 3.53 21.55 15.50
C THR A 78 2.81 20.99 16.72
N SER A 79 2.30 21.86 17.59
CA SER A 79 1.57 21.45 18.81
C SER A 79 0.38 20.52 18.50
N ASP A 80 -0.35 20.80 17.42
CA ASP A 80 -1.52 20.00 17.03
C ASP A 80 -1.14 18.64 16.43
N GLU A 81 -0.05 18.56 15.67
CA GLU A 81 0.48 17.29 15.16
C GLU A 81 0.92 16.37 16.32
N ILE A 82 1.60 16.93 17.34
CA ILE A 82 2.02 16.17 18.51
C ILE A 82 0.81 15.69 19.32
N ARG A 83 -0.21 16.55 19.51
CA ARG A 83 -1.46 16.16 20.19
C ARG A 83 -2.18 15.02 19.47
N LYS A 84 -2.33 15.12 18.13
CA LYS A 84 -2.91 14.04 17.32
C LYS A 84 -2.13 12.74 17.46
N LEU A 85 -0.81 12.79 17.42
CA LEU A 85 0.04 11.60 17.57
C LEU A 85 -0.09 11.00 18.97
N HIS A 86 -0.14 11.82 20.02
CA HIS A 86 -0.36 11.37 21.40
C HIS A 86 -1.67 10.56 21.52
N GLU A 87 -2.77 11.10 20.96
CA GLU A 87 -4.07 10.42 20.97
C GLU A 87 -4.08 9.10 20.17
N ALA A 88 -3.24 8.96 19.14
CA ALA A 88 -3.06 7.67 18.47
C ALA A 88 -2.35 6.68 19.40
N PHE A 89 -1.23 7.09 19.99
CA PHE A 89 -0.42 6.21 20.86
C PHE A 89 -1.15 5.76 22.14
N ASP A 90 -2.08 6.56 22.67
CA ASP A 90 -2.94 6.18 23.80
C ASP A 90 -3.79 4.93 23.52
N LEU A 91 -4.07 4.63 22.25
CA LEU A 91 -4.84 3.44 21.88
C LEU A 91 -3.97 2.18 21.90
N LEU A 92 -2.65 2.28 21.75
CA LEU A 92 -1.74 1.14 21.71
C LEU A 92 -1.50 0.59 23.14
N PRO A 93 -1.36 -0.74 23.32
CA PRO A 93 -0.93 -1.30 24.59
C PRO A 93 0.57 -1.05 24.84
N ASP A 94 0.98 -1.17 26.10
CA ASP A 94 2.33 -0.85 26.59
C ASP A 94 3.47 -1.58 25.84
N ILE A 95 3.21 -2.74 25.23
CA ILE A 95 4.18 -3.47 24.40
C ILE A 95 4.65 -2.68 23.17
N PHE A 96 3.86 -1.71 22.70
CA PHE A 96 4.26 -0.79 21.64
C PHE A 96 4.98 0.46 22.16
N HIS A 97 5.15 0.60 23.47
CA HIS A 97 5.81 1.75 24.10
C HIS A 97 7.22 1.34 24.54
N ARG A 98 8.16 2.30 24.52
CA ARG A 98 9.53 2.14 25.01
C ARG A 98 10.27 0.94 24.40
N ILE A 99 9.98 0.60 23.14
CA ILE A 99 10.64 -0.50 22.43
C ILE A 99 12.16 -0.25 22.45
N PRO A 100 12.96 -1.14 23.08
CA PRO A 100 14.40 -0.96 23.19
C PRO A 100 15.02 -0.77 21.82
N GLY A 101 15.83 0.29 21.65
CA GLY A 101 16.56 0.63 20.42
C GLY A 101 15.76 1.29 19.30
N LEU A 102 14.46 1.57 19.50
CA LEU A 102 13.73 2.56 18.70
C LEU A 102 13.86 3.92 19.38
N LYS A 103 14.57 4.86 18.73
CA LYS A 103 14.87 6.17 19.34
C LYS A 103 13.69 7.15 19.28
N GLY A 104 12.93 7.12 18.20
CA GLY A 104 11.92 8.13 17.95
C GLY A 104 11.38 8.17 16.53
N PHE A 105 10.55 9.18 16.29
CA PHE A 105 9.84 9.39 15.04
C PHE A 105 10.22 10.71 14.41
N TYR A 106 10.29 10.74 13.09
CA TYR A 106 10.81 11.86 12.33
C TYR A 106 9.68 12.57 11.60
N ARG A 107 9.64 13.90 11.73
CA ARG A 107 8.77 14.75 10.91
C ARG A 107 9.48 15.12 9.62
N VAL A 108 8.91 14.71 8.50
CA VAL A 108 9.49 14.93 7.17
C VAL A 108 8.48 15.61 6.26
N ASN A 109 8.91 16.50 5.36
CA ASN A 109 7.98 17.16 4.46
C ASN A 109 7.39 16.17 3.44
N GLN A 110 8.25 15.36 2.80
CA GLN A 110 7.88 14.38 1.78
C GLN A 110 8.91 13.25 1.70
N LEU A 111 8.48 12.07 1.23
CA LEU A 111 9.38 10.95 0.97
C LEU A 111 10.47 11.34 -0.04
N GLN A 112 11.74 11.16 0.32
CA GLN A 112 12.88 11.36 -0.58
C GLN A 112 13.23 10.07 -1.35
N ALA A 113 12.25 9.48 -2.06
CA ALA A 113 12.48 8.27 -2.86
C ALA A 113 12.83 8.60 -4.33
N GLY A 114 13.73 7.80 -4.92
CA GLY A 114 13.97 7.83 -6.37
C GLY A 114 12.73 7.39 -7.16
N LYS A 115 12.63 7.78 -8.43
CA LYS A 115 11.48 7.61 -9.35
C LYS A 115 11.02 6.15 -9.66
N GLN A 116 11.24 5.17 -8.81
CA GLN A 116 10.77 3.80 -9.03
C GLN A 116 9.40 3.57 -8.36
N ALA A 117 8.38 3.52 -9.23
CA ALA A 117 7.14 2.75 -9.06
C ALA A 117 6.33 2.95 -7.76
N MET A 118 6.12 4.19 -7.32
CA MET A 118 5.02 4.50 -6.41
C MET A 118 4.05 5.45 -7.13
N VAL A 119 2.75 5.19 -7.01
CA VAL A 119 1.72 6.13 -7.45
C VAL A 119 1.90 7.39 -6.60
N PRO A 120 2.22 8.56 -7.19
CA PRO A 120 2.40 9.79 -6.42
C PRO A 120 1.08 10.13 -5.71
N GLY A 121 1.09 10.21 -4.38
CA GLY A 121 -0.06 10.63 -3.56
C GLY A 121 -0.56 9.64 -2.50
N GLU A 122 0.08 8.48 -2.32
CA GLU A 122 -0.41 7.42 -1.42
C GLU A 122 0.53 7.08 -0.25
N VAL A 123 1.70 7.72 -0.13
CA VAL A 123 2.65 7.44 0.96
C VAL A 123 2.56 8.52 2.03
N PHE A 124 1.97 8.17 3.17
CA PHE A 124 1.77 9.07 4.31
C PHE A 124 2.82 8.91 5.41
N ALA A 125 3.44 7.73 5.46
CA ALA A 125 4.54 7.42 6.35
C ALA A 125 5.42 6.32 5.72
N ALA A 126 6.59 6.09 6.30
CA ALA A 126 7.42 4.94 5.94
C ALA A 126 8.23 4.45 7.14
N THR A 127 8.36 3.14 7.27
CA THR A 127 9.18 2.48 8.28
C THR A 127 10.51 1.98 7.68
N PHE A 128 11.60 2.22 8.39
CA PHE A 128 12.97 1.82 8.05
C PHE A 128 13.56 0.94 9.15
N PRO A 129 14.58 0.09 8.87
CA PRO A 129 15.32 -0.08 7.60
C PRO A 129 14.63 -0.98 6.56
N PRO A 130 15.02 -0.91 5.28
CA PRO A 130 14.56 -1.86 4.26
C PRO A 130 15.13 -3.27 4.50
N LEU A 131 14.46 -4.27 3.92
CA LEU A 131 14.85 -5.68 4.00
C LEU A 131 15.30 -6.22 2.64
N THR A 132 16.15 -7.24 2.66
CA THR A 132 16.52 -8.01 1.47
C THR A 132 16.37 -9.51 1.74
N THR A 133 15.74 -10.22 0.82
CA THR A 133 15.52 -11.67 0.90
C THR A 133 16.51 -12.43 0.02
N ILE A 134 17.23 -13.38 0.61
CA ILE A 134 18.19 -14.23 -0.11
C ILE A 134 18.14 -15.66 0.42
N TYR A 135 18.08 -16.64 -0.46
CA TYR A 135 18.39 -18.02 -0.11
C TYR A 135 19.88 -18.28 -0.27
N ARG A 136 20.50 -18.80 0.79
CA ARG A 136 21.92 -19.18 0.79
C ARG A 136 22.06 -20.68 0.63
N GLN A 137 22.63 -21.14 -0.46
CA GLN A 137 22.84 -22.57 -0.74
C GLN A 137 23.77 -23.23 0.27
N ALA A 138 24.84 -22.52 0.66
CA ALA A 138 25.80 -23.04 1.63
C ALA A 138 25.17 -23.30 3.00
N ALA A 139 24.20 -22.45 3.40
CA ALA A 139 23.49 -22.57 4.66
C ALA A 139 22.21 -23.42 4.54
N LYS A 140 21.64 -23.54 3.34
CA LYS A 140 20.32 -24.14 3.06
C LYS A 140 19.17 -23.45 3.80
N HIS A 141 19.21 -22.13 3.85
CA HIS A 141 18.22 -21.31 4.55
C HIS A 141 17.76 -20.13 3.71
N HIS A 142 16.47 -19.80 3.83
CA HIS A 142 15.89 -18.53 3.39
C HIS A 142 16.21 -17.46 4.43
N LEU A 143 17.04 -16.50 4.05
CA LEU A 143 17.48 -15.41 4.94
C LEU A 143 16.73 -14.12 4.61
N VAL A 144 16.41 -13.36 5.66
CA VAL A 144 15.92 -12.00 5.59
C VAL A 144 17.00 -11.13 6.20
N MET A 145 17.65 -10.30 5.39
CA MET A 145 18.71 -9.41 5.83
C MET A 145 18.12 -8.03 6.10
N VAL A 146 18.23 -7.59 7.35
CA VAL A 146 17.85 -6.23 7.75
C VAL A 146 18.98 -5.28 7.36
N ALA A 147 18.68 -4.17 6.67
CA ALA A 147 19.73 -3.22 6.28
C ALA A 147 20.33 -2.51 7.50
N ASP A 148 21.59 -2.11 7.39
CA ASP A 148 22.35 -1.42 8.46
C ASP A 148 22.02 0.07 8.50
N GLU A 149 20.76 0.38 8.81
CA GLU A 149 20.28 1.74 9.09
C GLU A 149 19.58 1.80 10.45
N GLN A 150 19.49 3.00 11.04
CA GLN A 150 18.75 3.17 12.29
C GLN A 150 17.25 2.96 12.05
N PRO A 151 16.60 2.08 12.82
CA PRO A 151 15.16 1.93 12.76
C PRO A 151 14.43 3.22 13.10
N ARG A 152 13.42 3.54 12.29
CA ARG A 152 12.65 4.78 12.42
C ARG A 152 11.35 4.72 11.63
N ILE A 153 10.40 5.56 12.03
CA ILE A 153 9.24 5.94 11.21
C ILE A 153 9.43 7.39 10.77
N GLU A 154 9.20 7.65 9.49
CA GLU A 154 9.10 8.98 8.92
C GLU A 154 7.62 9.32 8.64
N PHE A 155 7.14 10.45 9.16
CA PHE A 155 5.77 10.93 8.97
C PHE A 155 5.73 12.15 8.03
N TYR A 156 5.00 12.01 6.91
CA TYR A 156 4.96 13.01 5.83
C TYR A 156 3.86 14.05 6.01
N ASN A 157 3.95 15.14 5.25
CA ASN A 157 3.05 16.29 5.42
C ASN A 157 1.57 15.94 5.27
N ASP A 158 1.21 15.16 4.25
CA ASP A 158 -0.18 14.91 3.90
C ASP A 158 -0.93 14.10 4.96
N LEU A 159 -0.21 13.31 5.76
CA LEU A 159 -0.76 12.52 6.87
C LEU A 159 -1.55 13.40 7.86
N PHE A 160 -1.05 14.58 8.18
CA PHE A 160 -1.61 15.41 9.25
C PHE A 160 -2.86 16.20 8.84
N TYR A 161 -3.19 16.19 7.54
CA TYR A 161 -4.43 16.75 6.99
C TYR A 161 -5.55 15.71 6.87
N LEU A 162 -5.27 14.45 7.20
CA LEU A 162 -6.27 13.39 7.18
C LEU A 162 -7.22 13.48 8.39
N ASP A 163 -8.41 12.93 8.21
CA ASP A 163 -9.37 12.73 9.30
C ASP A 163 -8.76 11.86 10.40
N LYS A 164 -9.15 12.14 11.65
CA LYS A 164 -8.56 11.52 12.85
C LYS A 164 -8.52 9.98 12.77
N LYS A 165 -9.60 9.35 12.32
CA LYS A 165 -9.71 7.89 12.20
C LYS A 165 -8.71 7.33 11.20
N VAL A 166 -8.56 7.97 10.05
CA VAL A 166 -7.62 7.57 8.99
C VAL A 166 -6.18 7.79 9.45
N PHE A 167 -5.91 8.94 10.08
CA PHE A 167 -4.62 9.25 10.69
C PHE A 167 -4.20 8.18 11.71
N GLN A 168 -5.08 7.85 12.67
CA GLN A 168 -4.80 6.83 13.69
C GLN A 168 -4.61 5.45 13.09
N ASN A 169 -5.34 5.10 12.02
CA ASN A 169 -5.17 3.85 11.31
C ASN A 169 -3.75 3.73 10.71
N ILE A 170 -3.31 4.76 9.98
CA ILE A 170 -1.97 4.79 9.38
C ILE A 170 -0.88 4.74 10.45
N VAL A 171 -1.01 5.52 11.54
CA VAL A 171 -0.03 5.48 12.64
C VAL A 171 0.08 4.07 13.25
N HIS A 172 -1.05 3.38 13.46
CA HIS A 172 -1.03 2.02 14.02
C HIS A 172 -0.52 0.97 13.03
N HIS A 173 -0.77 1.17 11.73
CA HIS A 173 -0.17 0.35 10.68
C HIS A 173 1.36 0.44 10.73
N GLU A 174 1.94 1.65 10.76
CA GLU A 174 3.39 1.82 10.86
C GLU A 174 3.97 1.25 12.17
N MET A 175 3.23 1.40 13.28
CA MET A 175 3.61 0.74 14.52
C MET A 175 3.54 -0.79 14.43
N GLY A 176 2.72 -1.35 13.54
CA GLY A 176 2.73 -2.76 13.18
C GLY A 176 4.05 -3.19 12.53
N HIS A 177 4.60 -2.39 11.61
CA HIS A 177 5.93 -2.66 11.03
C HIS A 177 7.05 -2.55 12.07
N ILE A 178 6.97 -1.57 12.98
CA ILE A 178 7.91 -1.47 14.10
C ILE A 178 7.80 -2.69 15.02
N PHE A 179 6.58 -3.11 15.37
CA PHE A 179 6.40 -4.30 16.19
C PHE A 179 7.04 -5.51 15.52
N ASP A 180 6.77 -5.69 14.22
CA ASP A 180 7.30 -6.77 13.41
C ASP A 180 8.84 -6.80 13.46
N LEU A 181 9.49 -5.68 13.13
CA LEU A 181 10.95 -5.55 13.12
C LEU A 181 11.62 -5.90 14.46
N PHE A 182 11.01 -5.51 15.58
CA PHE A 182 11.61 -5.63 16.92
C PHE A 182 11.18 -6.88 17.70
N HIS A 183 10.25 -7.67 17.17
CA HIS A 183 9.77 -8.92 17.78
C HIS A 183 10.06 -10.13 16.89
N GLU A 184 11.24 -10.16 16.27
CA GLU A 184 11.74 -11.26 15.44
C GLU A 184 10.92 -11.52 14.16
N PHE A 185 10.31 -10.47 13.61
CA PHE A 185 9.44 -10.51 12.44
C PHE A 185 8.39 -11.61 12.50
N PRO A 186 7.38 -11.53 13.39
CA PRO A 186 6.27 -12.48 13.42
C PRO A 186 5.63 -12.65 12.04
N SER A 187 5.61 -11.61 11.20
CA SER A 187 5.08 -11.66 9.83
C SER A 187 5.83 -12.62 8.89
N LEU A 188 7.07 -12.96 9.22
CA LEU A 188 7.96 -13.83 8.44
C LEU A 188 8.10 -15.23 9.06
N GLN A 189 7.40 -15.48 10.18
CA GLN A 189 7.39 -16.77 10.86
C GLN A 189 6.37 -17.75 10.25
N PRO A 190 6.61 -19.07 10.34
CA PRO A 190 5.74 -20.09 9.74
C PRO A 190 4.25 -19.97 10.12
N ASP A 191 3.98 -19.66 11.38
CA ASP A 191 2.62 -19.52 11.93
C ASP A 191 1.85 -18.41 11.22
N TRP A 192 2.46 -17.23 11.06
CA TRP A 192 1.83 -16.11 10.37
C TRP A 192 1.74 -16.36 8.87
N LEU A 193 2.82 -16.81 8.22
CA LEU A 193 2.84 -17.02 6.77
C LEU A 193 1.77 -18.03 6.33
N THR A 194 1.59 -19.12 7.09
CA THR A 194 0.54 -20.10 6.86
C THR A 194 -0.85 -19.50 7.05
N LEU A 195 -1.03 -18.72 8.13
CA LEU A 195 -2.30 -18.07 8.44
C LEU A 195 -2.68 -16.97 7.45
N ALA A 196 -1.69 -16.26 6.93
CA ALA A 196 -1.85 -15.14 6.02
C ALA A 196 -1.98 -15.57 4.55
N GLY A 197 -1.64 -16.83 4.23
CA GLY A 197 -1.73 -17.36 2.87
C GLY A 197 -0.54 -16.96 2.00
N PHE A 198 0.66 -16.87 2.57
CA PHE A 198 1.88 -16.60 1.81
C PHE A 198 2.76 -17.85 1.72
N ARG A 199 3.35 -18.07 0.54
CA ARG A 199 4.36 -19.11 0.32
C ARG A 199 5.65 -18.50 -0.19
N ILE A 200 6.77 -19.16 0.11
CA ILE A 200 8.06 -18.74 -0.43
C ILE A 200 8.13 -19.07 -1.92
N HIS A 201 8.40 -18.05 -2.72
CA HIS A 201 8.66 -18.16 -4.16
C HIS A 201 10.13 -17.85 -4.45
N ASN A 202 10.87 -18.88 -4.83
CA ASN A 202 12.28 -18.79 -5.16
C ASN A 202 12.46 -18.26 -6.58
N MET A 203 13.38 -17.31 -6.78
CA MET A 203 13.62 -16.62 -8.04
C MET A 203 15.10 -16.75 -8.43
N PRO A 204 15.46 -17.65 -9.36
CA PRO A 204 16.84 -17.84 -9.76
C PRO A 204 17.33 -16.63 -10.54
N ALA A 205 18.62 -16.30 -10.41
CA ALA A 205 19.26 -15.36 -11.31
C ALA A 205 19.19 -15.86 -12.77
N LEU A 206 19.20 -14.94 -13.74
CA LEU A 206 19.07 -15.29 -15.17
C LEU A 206 20.21 -16.24 -15.63
N ASP A 207 21.39 -16.08 -15.07
CA ASP A 207 22.59 -16.88 -15.33
C ASP A 207 22.84 -17.96 -14.26
N ALA A 208 21.84 -18.26 -13.41
CA ALA A 208 21.97 -19.23 -12.34
C ALA A 208 22.41 -20.61 -12.83
N LYS A 209 23.25 -21.24 -12.01
CA LYS A 209 23.74 -22.62 -12.15
C LYS A 209 23.24 -23.45 -10.95
N PRO A 210 23.23 -24.79 -11.04
CA PRO A 210 22.98 -25.63 -9.87
C PRO A 210 23.91 -25.24 -8.71
N GLY A 211 23.33 -25.00 -7.53
CA GLY A 211 24.06 -24.55 -6.35
C GLY A 211 24.33 -23.05 -6.25
N SER A 212 23.76 -22.22 -7.14
CA SER A 212 23.76 -20.75 -6.97
C SER A 212 22.80 -20.30 -5.86
N ASP A 213 23.22 -19.30 -5.08
CA ASP A 213 22.32 -18.49 -4.24
C ASP A 213 21.27 -17.81 -5.13
N PHE A 214 20.11 -17.50 -4.57
CA PHE A 214 19.02 -16.85 -5.29
C PHE A 214 18.21 -15.94 -4.38
N ILE A 215 17.51 -14.97 -4.96
CA ILE A 215 16.53 -14.17 -4.21
C ILE A 215 15.21 -14.93 -4.14
N TYR A 216 14.38 -14.59 -3.15
CA TYR A 216 13.03 -15.13 -3.05
C TYR A 216 12.07 -14.02 -2.64
N THR A 217 10.78 -14.24 -2.81
CA THR A 217 9.73 -13.37 -2.30
C THR A 217 8.68 -14.20 -1.58
N LEU A 218 7.81 -13.55 -0.83
CA LEU A 218 6.62 -14.16 -0.26
C LEU A 218 5.46 -13.90 -1.21
N LEU A 219 5.08 -14.94 -1.94
CA LEU A 219 4.02 -14.89 -2.93
C LEU A 219 2.68 -15.18 -2.25
N ASN A 220 1.73 -14.27 -2.42
CA ASN A 220 0.35 -14.45 -1.94
C ASN A 220 -0.31 -15.66 -2.64
N ASP A 221 -1.26 -16.27 -1.95
CA ASP A 221 -2.13 -17.28 -2.51
C ASP A 221 -3.32 -16.62 -3.25
N PRO A 222 -3.45 -16.84 -4.59
CA PRO A 222 -4.57 -16.30 -5.37
C PRO A 222 -5.92 -16.93 -5.02
N ASP A 223 -5.95 -18.04 -4.28
CA ASP A 223 -7.20 -18.68 -3.84
C ASP A 223 -7.66 -18.15 -2.45
N THR A 224 -6.80 -17.39 -1.75
CA THR A 224 -7.10 -16.80 -0.44
C THR A 224 -7.78 -15.45 -0.57
N ILE A 225 -9.11 -15.37 -0.53
CA ILE A 225 -9.84 -14.09 -0.74
C ILE A 225 -9.57 -13.05 0.37
N ARG A 226 -9.36 -13.50 1.62
CA ARG A 226 -9.44 -12.64 2.82
C ARG A 226 -8.05 -12.25 3.34
N TYR A 227 -7.57 -11.09 2.89
CA TYR A 227 -6.41 -10.41 3.47
C TYR A 227 -6.83 -9.35 4.50
N ALA A 228 -5.84 -8.72 5.16
CA ALA A 228 -6.10 -7.82 6.27
C ALA A 228 -6.82 -6.55 5.78
N PRO A 229 -7.80 -6.04 6.55
CA PRO A 229 -8.52 -4.83 6.19
C PRO A 229 -7.57 -3.63 6.19
N VAL A 230 -7.61 -2.84 5.13
CA VAL A 230 -6.71 -1.70 4.92
C VAL A 230 -7.32 -0.40 5.46
N SER A 231 -6.59 0.72 5.40
CA SER A 231 -7.17 2.05 5.63
C SER A 231 -8.15 2.43 4.51
N ASP A 232 -9.10 3.33 4.78
CA ASP A 232 -10.09 3.80 3.78
C ASP A 232 -9.47 4.48 2.55
N LEU A 233 -8.17 4.83 2.62
CA LEU A 233 -7.39 5.40 1.52
C LEU A 233 -6.71 4.36 0.63
N GLN A 234 -6.50 3.15 1.13
CA GLN A 234 -5.75 2.11 0.43
C GLN A 234 -6.68 1.21 -0.39
N HIS A 235 -6.14 0.64 -1.47
CA HIS A 235 -6.88 -0.38 -2.21
C HIS A 235 -6.92 -1.68 -1.39
N PRO A 236 -8.03 -2.44 -1.36
CA PRO A 236 -8.15 -3.69 -0.58
C PRO A 236 -7.15 -4.79 -0.96
N ILE A 237 -6.40 -4.62 -2.05
CA ILE A 237 -5.35 -5.56 -2.47
C ILE A 237 -4.00 -5.27 -1.83
N HIS A 238 -3.84 -4.14 -1.13
CA HIS A 238 -2.55 -3.68 -0.63
C HIS A 238 -1.93 -4.68 0.35
N SER A 239 -2.74 -5.28 1.23
CA SER A 239 -2.32 -6.38 2.11
C SER A 239 -1.82 -7.64 1.37
N ARG A 240 -2.02 -7.76 0.05
CA ARG A 240 -1.50 -8.87 -0.77
C ARG A 240 -0.11 -8.61 -1.33
N GLU A 241 0.37 -7.38 -1.24
CA GLU A 241 1.65 -6.99 -1.83
C GLU A 241 2.79 -7.74 -1.17
N ASN A 242 2.77 -7.87 0.16
CA ASN A 242 3.69 -8.70 0.91
C ASN A 242 3.15 -9.01 2.33
N ALA A 243 3.77 -9.98 3.01
CA ALA A 243 3.32 -10.46 4.32
C ALA A 243 3.47 -9.43 5.45
N MET A 244 4.42 -8.49 5.35
CA MET A 244 4.62 -7.45 6.36
C MET A 244 3.51 -6.40 6.29
N GLU A 245 3.06 -6.04 5.08
CA GLU A 245 1.88 -5.18 4.89
C GLU A 245 0.61 -5.84 5.43
N ASP A 246 0.41 -7.14 5.17
CA ASP A 246 -0.72 -7.88 5.74
C ASP A 246 -0.69 -7.90 7.28
N PHE A 247 0.50 -8.05 7.87
CA PHE A 247 0.68 -8.01 9.32
C PHE A 247 0.41 -6.61 9.89
N ALA A 248 1.00 -5.56 9.31
CA ALA A 248 0.78 -4.18 9.73
C ALA A 248 -0.69 -3.75 9.61
N ASN A 249 -1.35 -4.11 8.50
CA ASN A 249 -2.78 -3.91 8.33
C ASN A 249 -3.62 -4.75 9.31
N SER A 250 -3.14 -5.92 9.73
CA SER A 250 -3.81 -6.71 10.77
C SER A 250 -3.69 -6.07 12.16
N VAL A 251 -2.56 -5.42 12.48
CA VAL A 251 -2.40 -4.62 13.70
C VAL A 251 -3.38 -3.44 13.71
N ALA A 252 -3.42 -2.67 12.62
CA ALA A 252 -4.39 -1.57 12.48
C ALA A 252 -5.84 -2.06 12.48
N GLY A 253 -6.12 -3.16 11.78
CA GLY A 253 -7.43 -3.81 11.71
C GLY A 253 -7.92 -4.29 13.08
N TYR A 254 -7.04 -4.82 13.93
CA TYR A 254 -7.41 -5.27 15.27
C TYR A 254 -7.95 -4.12 16.15
N ILE A 255 -7.40 -2.92 15.99
CA ILE A 255 -7.78 -1.73 16.76
C ILE A 255 -9.00 -1.03 16.15
N HIS A 256 -9.08 -0.97 14.82
CA HIS A 256 -9.98 -0.06 14.10
C HIS A 256 -11.09 -0.75 13.30
N TYR A 257 -11.07 -2.08 13.14
CA TYR A 257 -12.03 -2.79 12.30
C TYR A 257 -12.96 -3.67 13.16
N PRO A 258 -14.21 -3.24 13.42
CA PRO A 258 -15.12 -3.93 14.35
C PRO A 258 -15.48 -5.35 13.87
N TYR A 259 -15.28 -5.64 12.59
CA TYR A 259 -15.57 -6.95 12.01
C TYR A 259 -14.35 -7.87 11.91
N PHE A 260 -13.16 -7.46 12.35
CA PHE A 260 -11.90 -8.19 12.12
C PHE A 260 -11.95 -9.64 12.63
N ARG A 261 -12.57 -9.85 13.80
CA ARG A 261 -12.74 -11.19 14.37
C ARG A 261 -13.61 -12.14 13.55
N TYR A 262 -14.50 -11.60 12.70
CA TYR A 262 -15.40 -12.40 11.86
C TYR A 262 -14.87 -12.55 10.43
N THR A 263 -14.15 -11.54 9.92
CA THR A 263 -13.53 -11.62 8.59
C THR A 263 -12.23 -12.44 8.62
N ASN A 264 -11.45 -12.33 9.69
CA ASN A 264 -10.12 -12.90 9.85
C ASN A 264 -9.94 -13.57 11.24
N PRO A 265 -10.74 -14.61 11.59
CA PRO A 265 -10.77 -15.17 12.96
C PRO A 265 -9.41 -15.72 13.44
N GLY A 266 -8.63 -16.35 12.55
CA GLY A 266 -7.31 -16.84 12.91
C GLY A 266 -6.32 -15.70 13.22
N ARG A 267 -6.29 -14.66 12.38
CA ARG A 267 -5.43 -13.47 12.58
C ARG A 267 -5.85 -12.68 13.80
N TYR A 268 -7.16 -12.59 14.06
CA TYR A 268 -7.67 -11.98 15.27
C TYR A 268 -7.15 -12.68 16.54
N ARG A 269 -7.17 -14.02 16.60
CA ARG A 269 -6.61 -14.78 17.72
C ARG A 269 -5.11 -14.55 17.86
N PHE A 270 -4.37 -14.59 16.75
CA PHE A 270 -2.94 -14.29 16.73
C PHE A 270 -2.66 -12.88 17.31
N MET A 271 -3.36 -11.86 16.83
CA MET A 271 -3.21 -10.48 17.30
C MET A 271 -3.54 -10.38 18.79
N LYS A 272 -4.66 -10.94 19.23
CA LYS A 272 -5.07 -10.96 20.64
C LYS A 272 -4.01 -11.58 21.54
N GLU A 273 -3.49 -12.74 21.17
CA GLU A 273 -2.62 -13.54 22.05
C GLU A 273 -1.15 -13.14 21.96
N LYS A 274 -0.65 -12.82 20.76
CA LYS A 274 0.79 -12.62 20.49
C LYS A 274 1.20 -11.17 20.40
N VAL A 275 0.26 -10.25 20.11
CA VAL A 275 0.58 -8.83 19.87
C VAL A 275 -0.06 -7.92 20.91
N PHE A 276 -1.33 -8.12 21.24
CA PHE A 276 -2.12 -7.22 22.09
C PHE A 276 -2.30 -7.71 23.53
N LEU A 277 -1.69 -8.84 23.91
CA LEU A 277 -1.69 -9.39 25.27
C LEU A 277 -3.10 -9.49 25.90
N GLY A 278 -4.08 -9.88 25.09
CA GLY A 278 -5.47 -10.04 25.50
C GLY A 278 -6.32 -8.78 25.48
N LYS A 279 -5.76 -7.58 25.23
CA LYS A 279 -6.52 -6.33 25.10
C LYS A 279 -7.52 -6.44 23.94
N GLU A 280 -8.79 -6.13 24.20
CA GLU A 280 -9.85 -6.12 23.19
C GLU A 280 -10.36 -4.68 22.96
N TYR A 281 -10.63 -4.36 21.69
CA TYR A 281 -11.18 -3.05 21.29
C TYR A 281 -12.67 -3.11 20.96
N PHE A 282 -13.19 -4.29 20.66
CA PHE A 282 -14.59 -4.51 20.30
C PHE A 282 -15.14 -5.76 21.00
N SER A 283 -16.35 -5.62 21.53
CA SER A 283 -17.06 -6.74 22.17
C SER A 283 -17.44 -7.82 21.15
N GLU A 284 -17.45 -9.07 21.61
CA GLU A 284 -17.97 -10.19 20.84
C GLU A 284 -19.48 -10.07 20.61
N ARG A 285 -19.91 -10.42 19.40
CA ARG A 285 -21.32 -10.51 19.01
C ARG A 285 -21.57 -11.88 18.37
N PRO A 286 -22.74 -12.49 18.62
CA PRO A 286 -23.09 -13.75 17.95
C PRO A 286 -23.37 -13.51 16.47
N GLY A 287 -22.97 -14.46 15.62
CA GLY A 287 -23.24 -14.46 14.19
C GLY A 287 -22.00 -14.45 13.31
N SER A 288 -22.23 -14.64 12.02
CA SER A 288 -21.23 -14.52 10.95
C SER A 288 -21.01 -13.06 10.54
N TYR A 289 -19.92 -12.79 9.82
CA TYR A 289 -19.66 -11.45 9.25
C TYR A 289 -20.85 -10.92 8.44
N ALA A 290 -21.39 -11.76 7.53
CA ALA A 290 -22.48 -11.37 6.64
C ALA A 290 -23.74 -10.99 7.43
N GLU A 291 -24.12 -11.76 8.44
CA GLU A 291 -25.28 -11.47 9.29
C GLU A 291 -25.09 -10.18 10.09
N LEU A 292 -23.88 -9.96 10.63
CA LEU A 292 -23.56 -8.78 11.43
C LEU A 292 -23.57 -7.51 10.59
N ILE A 293 -22.90 -7.50 9.43
CA ILE A 293 -22.82 -6.30 8.61
C ILE A 293 -24.16 -5.96 7.95
N GLU A 294 -24.91 -6.98 7.50
CA GLU A 294 -26.27 -6.81 6.97
C GLU A 294 -27.21 -6.27 8.06
N GLY A 295 -27.15 -6.83 9.28
CA GLY A 295 -27.96 -6.40 10.41
C GLY A 295 -27.63 -4.98 10.89
N ASP A 296 -26.35 -4.64 10.97
CA ASP A 296 -25.90 -3.28 11.31
C ASP A 296 -26.36 -2.27 10.24
N PHE A 297 -26.26 -2.64 8.96
CA PHE A 297 -26.68 -1.82 7.83
C PHE A 297 -28.20 -1.59 7.81
N GLN A 298 -29.00 -2.66 7.95
CA GLN A 298 -30.46 -2.58 7.99
C GLN A 298 -30.92 -1.73 9.18
N LYS A 299 -30.29 -1.90 10.34
CA LYS A 299 -30.60 -1.10 11.54
C LYS A 299 -30.30 0.39 11.34
N ALA A 300 -29.22 0.74 10.64
CA ALA A 300 -28.92 2.13 10.32
C ALA A 300 -29.99 2.72 9.38
N VAL A 301 -30.41 1.96 8.36
CA VAL A 301 -31.50 2.34 7.46
C VAL A 301 -32.83 2.52 8.20
N ASP A 302 -33.23 1.57 9.04
CA ASP A 302 -34.50 1.59 9.78
C ASP A 302 -34.59 2.76 10.77
N LYS A 303 -33.45 3.19 11.30
CA LYS A 303 -33.33 4.33 12.22
C LYS A 303 -33.12 5.67 11.51
N GLU A 304 -33.06 5.66 10.18
CA GLU A 304 -32.72 6.83 9.36
C GLU A 304 -31.36 7.45 9.72
N ASP A 305 -30.41 6.62 10.20
CA ASP A 305 -29.03 7.02 10.46
C ASP A 305 -28.21 6.98 9.17
N TRP A 306 -28.39 7.98 8.32
CA TRP A 306 -27.77 8.04 7.00
C TRP A 306 -26.25 8.20 7.05
N GLN A 307 -25.71 8.72 8.16
CA GLN A 307 -24.25 8.74 8.35
C GLN A 307 -23.76 7.33 8.67
N GLY A 308 -24.43 6.61 9.57
CA GLY A 308 -24.13 5.22 9.87
C GLY A 308 -24.20 4.31 8.62
N VAL A 309 -25.14 4.54 7.71
CA VAL A 309 -25.21 3.84 6.42
C VAL A 309 -23.93 4.04 5.59
N LEU A 310 -23.46 5.28 5.47
CA LEU A 310 -22.21 5.58 4.76
C LEU A 310 -21.00 4.95 5.45
N ASP A 311 -20.90 5.10 6.77
CA ASP A 311 -19.79 4.60 7.58
C ASP A 311 -19.69 3.06 7.50
N ILE A 312 -20.82 2.35 7.52
CA ILE A 312 -20.84 0.87 7.39
C ILE A 312 -20.37 0.44 5.99
N LEU A 313 -20.77 1.13 4.92
CA LEU A 313 -20.31 0.80 3.56
C LEU A 313 -18.83 1.11 3.37
N GLN A 314 -18.33 2.18 3.99
CA GLN A 314 -16.89 2.44 4.05
C GLN A 314 -16.14 1.30 4.73
N GLU A 315 -16.61 0.84 5.89
CA GLU A 315 -16.01 -0.29 6.59
C GLU A 315 -16.08 -1.59 5.77
N ALA A 316 -17.19 -1.86 5.08
CA ALA A 316 -17.34 -3.02 4.22
C ALA A 316 -16.28 -3.07 3.11
N ALA A 317 -15.91 -1.89 2.57
CA ALA A 317 -15.01 -1.76 1.44
C ALA A 317 -13.53 -1.88 1.78
N ARG A 318 -13.15 -1.96 3.06
CA ARG A 318 -11.76 -2.14 3.50
C ARG A 318 -11.21 -3.55 3.21
N THR A 319 -12.07 -4.46 2.77
CA THR A 319 -11.80 -5.86 2.43
C THR A 319 -12.76 -6.30 1.31
N ILE A 320 -12.56 -7.47 0.73
CA ILE A 320 -13.31 -7.97 -0.43
C ILE A 320 -14.32 -9.04 0.04
N HIS A 321 -15.62 -8.72 -0.07
CA HIS A 321 -16.72 -9.62 0.32
C HIS A 321 -17.88 -9.60 -0.68
N PRO A 322 -17.77 -10.28 -1.83
CA PRO A 322 -18.78 -10.20 -2.90
C PRO A 322 -20.20 -10.58 -2.45
N GLU A 323 -20.33 -11.62 -1.61
CA GLU A 323 -21.62 -12.06 -1.07
C GLU A 323 -22.27 -10.99 -0.17
N ALA A 324 -21.49 -10.32 0.67
CA ALA A 324 -22.00 -9.25 1.52
C ALA A 324 -22.32 -8.00 0.69
N ASP A 325 -21.48 -7.68 -0.29
CA ASP A 325 -21.64 -6.53 -1.20
C ASP A 325 -22.99 -6.57 -1.93
N GLN A 326 -23.37 -7.74 -2.45
CA GLN A 326 -24.65 -7.90 -3.15
C GLN A 326 -25.86 -7.66 -2.22
N LYS A 327 -25.80 -8.16 -0.98
CA LYS A 327 -26.89 -7.95 -0.01
C LYS A 327 -26.99 -6.49 0.44
N LEU A 328 -25.85 -5.86 0.74
CA LEU A 328 -25.79 -4.44 1.10
C LEU A 328 -26.34 -3.56 -0.04
N MET A 329 -26.05 -3.91 -1.29
CA MET A 329 -26.61 -3.24 -2.47
C MET A 329 -28.14 -3.34 -2.54
N GLN A 330 -28.72 -4.50 -2.24
CA GLN A 330 -30.18 -4.68 -2.22
C GLN A 330 -30.85 -3.82 -1.15
N VAL A 331 -30.29 -3.79 0.07
CA VAL A 331 -30.81 -2.95 1.15
C VAL A 331 -30.70 -1.47 0.79
N LEU A 332 -29.57 -1.04 0.21
CA LEU A 332 -29.38 0.36 -0.22
C LEU A 332 -30.38 0.75 -1.31
N LYS A 333 -30.59 -0.12 -2.30
CA LYS A 333 -31.57 0.11 -3.37
C LYS A 333 -32.97 0.31 -2.79
N LYS A 334 -33.40 -0.59 -1.90
CA LYS A 334 -34.71 -0.50 -1.22
C LYS A 334 -34.84 0.79 -0.41
N ALA A 335 -33.79 1.21 0.31
CA ALA A 335 -33.79 2.45 1.08
C ALA A 335 -34.00 3.71 0.20
N LEU A 336 -33.57 3.62 -1.06
CA LEU A 336 -33.68 4.68 -2.07
C LEU A 336 -34.95 4.60 -2.93
N GLU A 337 -35.80 3.58 -2.81
CA GLU A 337 -37.09 3.52 -3.55
C GLU A 337 -38.04 4.65 -3.15
N THR A 338 -37.96 5.11 -1.90
CA THR A 338 -38.75 6.25 -1.42
C THR A 338 -37.96 7.55 -1.62
N PRO A 339 -38.54 8.60 -2.25
CA PRO A 339 -37.92 9.92 -2.33
C PRO A 339 -37.63 10.50 -0.95
N ARG A 340 -36.42 11.06 -0.77
CA ARG A 340 -35.97 11.68 0.48
C ARG A 340 -35.45 13.09 0.21
N PRO A 341 -35.17 13.89 1.25
CA PRO A 341 -34.45 15.14 1.07
C PRO A 341 -33.16 14.95 0.27
N ARG A 342 -32.82 15.92 -0.60
CA ARG A 342 -31.73 15.79 -1.58
C ARG A 342 -30.37 15.50 -0.93
N ASP A 343 -30.10 16.07 0.23
CA ASP A 343 -28.87 15.84 0.98
C ASP A 343 -28.74 14.39 1.46
N VAL A 344 -29.85 13.77 1.86
CA VAL A 344 -29.91 12.34 2.22
C VAL A 344 -29.70 11.47 0.98
N ASP A 345 -30.40 11.77 -0.12
CA ASP A 345 -30.23 11.04 -1.38
C ASP A 345 -28.78 11.15 -1.88
N HIS A 346 -28.15 12.33 -1.81
CA HIS A 346 -26.74 12.49 -2.16
C HIS A 346 -25.83 11.61 -1.32
N LYS A 347 -26.07 11.54 -0.01
CA LYS A 347 -25.25 10.72 0.90
C LYS A 347 -25.39 9.23 0.62
N LEU A 348 -26.62 8.73 0.50
CA LEU A 348 -26.91 7.33 0.20
C LEU A 348 -26.34 6.90 -1.15
N VAL A 349 -26.51 7.75 -2.17
CA VAL A 349 -25.94 7.52 -3.49
C VAL A 349 -24.40 7.56 -3.46
N ALA A 350 -23.79 8.46 -2.70
CA ALA A 350 -22.33 8.47 -2.52
C ALA A 350 -21.83 7.19 -1.82
N ALA A 351 -22.60 6.67 -0.86
CA ALA A 351 -22.26 5.43 -0.17
C ALA A 351 -22.17 4.22 -1.12
N SER A 352 -22.98 4.20 -2.19
CA SER A 352 -22.89 3.16 -3.23
C SER A 352 -21.52 3.08 -3.93
N CYS A 353 -20.66 4.10 -3.82
CA CYS A 353 -19.31 4.08 -4.39
C CYS A 353 -18.32 3.18 -3.62
N PHE A 354 -18.70 2.71 -2.44
CA PHE A 354 -17.92 1.72 -1.68
C PHE A 354 -18.28 0.28 -2.06
N LEU A 355 -19.38 0.07 -2.78
CA LEU A 355 -19.79 -1.24 -3.27
C LEU A 355 -19.08 -1.60 -4.59
N GLN A 356 -18.74 -2.87 -4.72
CA GLN A 356 -18.06 -3.43 -5.91
C GLN A 356 -19.05 -3.92 -6.97
N SER A 357 -20.33 -4.08 -6.61
CA SER A 357 -21.38 -4.49 -7.52
C SER A 357 -21.58 -3.49 -8.67
N PRO A 358 -21.64 -3.97 -9.94
CA PRO A 358 -22.01 -3.13 -11.09
C PRO A 358 -23.38 -2.44 -10.92
N ASP A 359 -24.30 -3.04 -10.17
CA ASP A 359 -25.63 -2.48 -9.89
C ASP A 359 -25.55 -1.15 -9.12
N ALA A 360 -24.47 -0.92 -8.38
CA ALA A 360 -24.23 0.35 -7.71
C ALA A 360 -24.06 1.49 -8.72
N LEU A 361 -23.42 1.24 -9.87
CA LEU A 361 -23.33 2.24 -10.93
C LEU A 361 -24.68 2.48 -11.61
N VAL A 362 -25.47 1.42 -11.81
CA VAL A 362 -26.83 1.52 -12.38
C VAL A 362 -27.72 2.36 -11.47
N LEU A 363 -27.72 2.10 -10.17
CA LEU A 363 -28.46 2.89 -9.18
C LEU A 363 -28.09 4.38 -9.27
N ARG A 364 -26.81 4.73 -9.34
CA ARG A 364 -26.38 6.13 -9.49
C ARG A 364 -26.90 6.77 -10.77
N GLN A 365 -26.97 6.02 -11.87
CA GLN A 365 -27.50 6.51 -13.15
C GLN A 365 -29.02 6.71 -13.10
N GLU A 366 -29.76 5.80 -12.49
CA GLU A 366 -31.21 5.90 -12.26
C GLU A 366 -31.54 7.13 -11.41
N MET A 367 -30.86 7.29 -10.27
CA MET A 367 -31.05 8.43 -9.37
C MET A 367 -30.76 9.79 -10.03
N TRP A 368 -29.79 9.82 -10.97
CA TRP A 368 -29.52 11.01 -11.77
C TRP A 368 -30.60 11.27 -12.82
N ALA A 369 -31.06 10.22 -13.52
CA ALA A 369 -32.15 10.32 -14.49
C ALA A 369 -33.45 10.84 -13.85
N ASP A 370 -33.71 10.44 -12.60
CA ASP A 370 -34.85 10.89 -11.79
C ASP A 370 -34.67 12.29 -11.19
N GLN A 371 -33.56 12.99 -11.49
CA GLN A 371 -33.24 14.33 -10.97
C GLN A 371 -33.20 14.42 -9.43
N ARG A 372 -32.93 13.29 -8.76
CA ARG A 372 -32.80 13.21 -7.30
C ARG A 372 -31.40 13.58 -6.81
N ILE A 373 -30.40 13.46 -7.68
CA ILE A 373 -29.01 13.78 -7.38
C ILE A 373 -28.37 14.68 -8.46
N GLU A 374 -27.31 15.38 -8.06
CA GLU A 374 -26.47 16.12 -8.99
C GLU A 374 -25.09 15.44 -9.08
N PRO A 375 -24.65 14.97 -10.26
CA PRO A 375 -23.38 14.26 -10.41
C PRO A 375 -22.18 15.02 -9.84
N GLU A 376 -22.14 16.34 -10.00
CA GLU A 376 -21.05 17.19 -9.50
C GLU A 376 -20.95 17.16 -7.97
N THR A 377 -22.06 16.91 -7.28
CA THR A 377 -22.06 16.78 -5.81
C THR A 377 -21.57 15.40 -5.39
N ILE A 378 -22.01 14.34 -6.08
CA ILE A 378 -21.57 12.97 -5.80
C ILE A 378 -20.07 12.79 -6.09
N LEU A 379 -19.57 13.41 -7.16
CA LEU A 379 -18.15 13.29 -7.55
C LEU A 379 -17.19 14.02 -6.60
N LYS A 380 -17.68 14.87 -5.68
CA LYS A 380 -16.86 15.45 -4.61
C LYS A 380 -16.50 14.42 -3.53
N PHE A 381 -17.24 13.33 -3.43
CA PHE A 381 -16.87 12.23 -2.54
C PHE A 381 -15.64 11.52 -3.13
N PRO A 382 -14.50 11.42 -2.40
CA PRO A 382 -13.23 10.96 -2.96
C PRO A 382 -13.32 9.61 -3.69
N ARG A 383 -14.02 8.63 -3.09
CA ARG A 383 -14.21 7.30 -3.69
C ARG A 383 -15.01 7.36 -4.99
N CYS A 384 -16.11 8.12 -5.03
CA CYS A 384 -16.90 8.32 -6.24
C CYS A 384 -16.09 9.04 -7.33
N GLY A 385 -15.38 10.09 -6.94
CA GLY A 385 -14.50 10.87 -7.81
C GLY A 385 -13.42 9.98 -8.44
N GLY A 386 -12.72 9.16 -7.65
CA GLY A 386 -11.69 8.24 -8.12
C GLY A 386 -12.19 7.20 -9.12
N MET A 387 -13.45 6.79 -9.02
CA MET A 387 -14.08 5.84 -9.94
C MET A 387 -14.77 6.48 -11.14
N GLN A 388 -14.67 7.80 -11.31
CA GLN A 388 -15.36 8.50 -12.40
C GLN A 388 -14.89 8.01 -13.78
N LYS A 389 -15.78 8.09 -14.78
CA LYS A 389 -15.52 7.60 -16.14
C LYS A 389 -14.21 8.14 -16.71
N LYS A 390 -13.94 9.44 -16.54
CA LYS A 390 -12.74 10.08 -17.08
C LYS A 390 -11.47 9.52 -16.43
N ILE A 391 -11.39 9.48 -15.10
CA ILE A 391 -10.23 8.93 -14.37
C ILE A 391 -10.01 7.47 -14.72
N PHE A 392 -11.08 6.66 -14.75
CA PHE A 392 -10.96 5.26 -15.13
C PHE A 392 -10.35 5.12 -16.53
N GLN A 393 -10.88 5.82 -17.53
CA GLN A 393 -10.45 5.68 -18.93
C GLN A 393 -9.08 6.27 -19.23
N GLU A 394 -8.71 7.37 -18.56
CA GLU A 394 -7.49 8.12 -18.85
C GLU A 394 -6.31 7.69 -17.98
N GLN A 395 -6.57 7.17 -16.77
CA GLN A 395 -5.56 6.84 -15.76
C GLN A 395 -5.65 5.37 -15.31
N LEU A 396 -6.68 4.97 -14.57
CA LEU A 396 -6.71 3.63 -13.93
C LEU A 396 -6.65 2.47 -14.92
N SER A 397 -7.35 2.59 -16.06
CA SER A 397 -7.34 1.53 -17.07
C SER A 397 -5.98 1.35 -17.72
N LYS A 398 -5.08 2.33 -17.60
CA LYS A 398 -3.70 2.30 -18.09
C LYS A 398 -2.72 1.77 -17.04
N THR A 399 -3.09 1.73 -15.76
CA THR A 399 -2.22 1.20 -14.70
C THR A 399 -1.78 -0.23 -15.04
N PRO A 400 -0.47 -0.51 -15.13
CA PRO A 400 0.02 -1.85 -15.41
C PRO A 400 -0.30 -2.81 -14.26
N VAL A 401 -0.30 -4.11 -14.54
CA VAL A 401 -0.31 -5.12 -13.48
C VAL A 401 0.93 -4.98 -12.60
N MET A 402 0.84 -5.29 -11.33
CA MET A 402 1.93 -5.14 -10.35
C MET A 402 2.47 -6.52 -9.92
N ASN A 403 3.69 -6.56 -9.38
CA ASN A 403 4.29 -7.77 -8.80
C ASN A 403 4.22 -8.98 -9.74
N LEU A 404 4.66 -8.80 -11.00
CA LEU A 404 4.67 -9.87 -12.00
C LEU A 404 5.78 -10.88 -11.70
N TYR A 405 5.38 -12.11 -11.40
CA TYR A 405 6.26 -13.25 -11.12
C TYR A 405 6.07 -14.38 -12.13
N PHE A 406 7.10 -15.22 -12.27
CA PHE A 406 7.10 -16.42 -13.11
C PHE A 406 7.61 -17.61 -12.32
N TYR A 407 7.00 -18.77 -12.52
CA TYR A 407 7.48 -20.03 -11.96
C TYR A 407 7.13 -21.23 -12.83
N LEU A 408 7.85 -22.32 -12.60
CA LEU A 408 7.45 -23.65 -13.03
C LEU A 408 6.82 -24.39 -11.84
N GLU A 409 5.62 -24.93 -12.04
CA GLU A 409 4.91 -25.79 -11.07
C GLU A 409 4.43 -27.02 -11.83
N ASP A 410 4.81 -28.23 -11.40
CA ASP A 410 4.54 -29.48 -12.12
C ASP A 410 4.95 -29.45 -13.62
N LYS A 411 6.08 -28.80 -13.91
CA LYS A 411 6.62 -28.55 -15.26
C LYS A 411 5.73 -27.67 -16.15
N GLU A 412 4.67 -27.08 -15.60
CA GLU A 412 3.84 -26.10 -16.27
C GLU A 412 4.35 -24.69 -15.96
N ALA A 413 4.32 -23.82 -16.96
CA ALA A 413 4.78 -22.44 -16.84
C ALA A 413 3.63 -21.52 -16.44
N TRP A 414 3.83 -20.78 -15.36
CA TRP A 414 2.85 -19.89 -14.77
C TRP A 414 3.39 -18.48 -14.66
N ILE A 415 2.48 -17.52 -14.73
CA ILE A 415 2.71 -16.15 -14.27
C ILE A 415 1.69 -15.81 -13.20
N GLN A 416 2.09 -14.98 -12.24
CA GLN A 416 1.21 -14.45 -11.20
C GLN A 416 1.48 -12.97 -10.99
N PHE A 417 0.44 -12.17 -10.78
CA PHE A 417 0.54 -10.71 -10.61
C PHE A 417 -0.68 -10.16 -9.87
N LEU A 418 -0.59 -8.92 -9.42
CA LEU A 418 -1.70 -8.16 -8.87
C LEU A 418 -2.30 -7.20 -9.91
N ASP A 419 -3.62 -7.03 -9.93
CA ASP A 419 -4.31 -6.02 -10.75
C ASP A 419 -5.00 -4.96 -9.87
N PRO A 420 -4.39 -3.77 -9.67
CA PRO A 420 -4.96 -2.70 -8.85
C PRO A 420 -6.25 -2.08 -9.44
N THR A 421 -6.55 -2.34 -10.70
CA THR A 421 -7.72 -1.75 -11.38
C THR A 421 -8.88 -2.74 -11.49
N LEU A 422 -8.69 -4.03 -11.16
CA LEU A 422 -9.69 -5.08 -11.36
C LEU A 422 -11.03 -4.77 -10.69
N LEU A 423 -11.02 -4.40 -9.40
CA LEU A 423 -12.24 -4.11 -8.64
C LEU A 423 -12.98 -2.89 -9.21
N VAL A 424 -12.26 -1.83 -9.57
CA VAL A 424 -12.87 -0.63 -10.17
C VAL A 424 -13.41 -0.93 -11.56
N ALA A 425 -12.72 -1.76 -12.35
CA ALA A 425 -13.20 -2.19 -13.66
C ALA A 425 -14.53 -2.94 -13.54
N GLN A 426 -14.61 -3.90 -12.61
CA GLN A 426 -15.82 -4.67 -12.34
C GLN A 426 -16.97 -3.77 -11.85
N ALA A 427 -16.74 -2.90 -10.87
CA ALA A 427 -17.76 -1.96 -10.38
C ALA A 427 -18.31 -1.02 -11.47
N ARG A 428 -17.56 -0.86 -12.57
CA ARG A 428 -17.95 -0.10 -13.75
C ARG A 428 -18.55 -0.96 -14.87
N GLY A 429 -18.74 -2.26 -14.65
CA GLY A 429 -19.31 -3.22 -15.59
C GLY A 429 -18.35 -3.66 -16.70
N PHE A 430 -17.04 -3.54 -16.51
CA PHE A 430 -16.06 -4.05 -17.48
C PHE A 430 -15.68 -5.49 -17.16
N GLU A 431 -15.66 -6.31 -18.20
CA GLU A 431 -15.02 -7.62 -18.21
C GLU A 431 -13.52 -7.43 -18.41
N THR A 432 -12.71 -8.14 -17.64
CA THR A 432 -11.24 -8.06 -17.71
C THR A 432 -10.69 -9.37 -18.26
N SER A 433 -9.83 -9.26 -19.28
CA SER A 433 -9.03 -10.36 -19.81
C SER A 433 -7.55 -9.98 -19.70
N TYR A 434 -6.69 -10.98 -19.50
CA TYR A 434 -5.25 -10.77 -19.43
C TYR A 434 -4.60 -11.38 -20.65
N LYS A 435 -3.81 -10.57 -21.35
CA LYS A 435 -3.05 -10.99 -22.52
C LYS A 435 -1.57 -11.05 -22.20
N TRP A 436 -0.89 -11.97 -22.86
CA TRP A 436 0.55 -12.11 -22.72
C TRP A 436 1.25 -12.42 -24.04
N ARG A 437 2.50 -11.97 -24.14
CA ARG A 437 3.44 -12.33 -25.20
C ARG A 437 4.70 -12.91 -24.61
N LEU A 438 5.17 -13.99 -25.21
CA LEU A 438 6.46 -14.59 -24.97
C LEU A 438 7.40 -14.21 -26.11
N LEU A 439 8.45 -13.48 -25.80
CA LEU A 439 9.50 -13.09 -26.71
C LEU A 439 10.78 -13.85 -26.35
N LEU A 440 11.48 -14.39 -27.35
CA LEU A 440 12.78 -15.05 -27.15
C LEU A 440 13.92 -14.21 -27.71
N ALA A 441 15.03 -14.20 -26.97
CA ALA A 441 16.25 -13.56 -27.44
C ALA A 441 16.82 -14.29 -28.66
N GLN A 442 17.16 -13.52 -29.69
CA GLN A 442 17.88 -13.94 -30.88
C GLN A 442 18.97 -12.90 -31.18
N GLY A 443 20.17 -13.14 -30.65
CA GLY A 443 21.24 -12.13 -30.67
C GLY A 443 20.83 -10.89 -29.86
N ARG A 444 20.83 -9.72 -30.51
CA ARG A 444 20.38 -8.44 -29.91
C ARG A 444 18.89 -8.15 -30.11
N GLN A 445 18.14 -9.03 -30.78
CA GLN A 445 16.72 -8.84 -31.08
C GLN A 445 15.82 -9.78 -30.28
N TRP A 446 14.56 -9.39 -30.11
CA TRP A 446 13.51 -10.20 -29.50
C TRP A 446 12.54 -10.65 -30.58
N ARG A 447 12.23 -11.95 -30.64
CA ARG A 447 11.22 -12.48 -31.57
C ARG A 447 10.04 -13.09 -30.83
N LEU A 448 8.83 -12.80 -31.32
CA LEU A 448 7.61 -13.42 -30.81
C LEU A 448 7.65 -14.93 -30.98
N ALA A 449 7.63 -15.63 -29.86
CA ALA A 449 7.60 -17.08 -29.80
C ALA A 449 6.18 -17.58 -29.56
N ALA A 450 5.42 -16.96 -28.66
CA ALA A 450 4.03 -17.32 -28.41
C ALA A 450 3.26 -16.13 -27.84
N SER A 451 1.94 -16.24 -27.85
CA SER A 451 1.05 -15.34 -27.15
C SER A 451 -0.15 -16.11 -26.62
N GLY A 452 -0.85 -15.52 -25.67
CA GLY A 452 -2.04 -16.10 -25.08
C GLY A 452 -2.94 -15.06 -24.47
N GLN A 453 -4.10 -15.51 -24.06
CA GLN A 453 -5.08 -14.71 -23.35
C GLN A 453 -5.89 -15.59 -22.39
N THR A 454 -6.25 -15.03 -21.25
CA THR A 454 -7.20 -15.65 -20.33
C THR A 454 -8.27 -14.63 -19.97
N GLU A 455 -9.53 -15.06 -19.97
CA GLU A 455 -10.61 -14.30 -19.36
C GLU A 455 -10.55 -14.55 -17.86
N TYR A 456 -10.71 -13.50 -17.07
CA TYR A 456 -10.73 -13.64 -15.62
C TYR A 456 -12.18 -13.80 -15.18
N MET A 457 -12.51 -15.02 -14.74
CA MET A 457 -13.89 -15.44 -14.45
C MET A 457 -14.16 -15.68 -12.96
N THR A 458 -13.14 -15.64 -12.10
CA THR A 458 -13.26 -15.90 -10.66
C THR A 458 -13.60 -14.64 -9.86
N ASP A 459 -14.12 -14.83 -8.64
CA ASP A 459 -14.36 -13.76 -7.68
C ASP A 459 -13.10 -12.88 -7.58
N PRO A 460 -13.17 -11.60 -7.97
CA PRO A 460 -11.98 -10.78 -8.12
C PRO A 460 -11.48 -10.35 -6.75
N ASP A 461 -10.36 -10.92 -6.38
CA ASP A 461 -9.63 -10.60 -5.17
C ASP A 461 -8.33 -9.81 -5.48
N GLY A 462 -8.07 -9.57 -6.78
CA GLY A 462 -6.96 -8.79 -7.29
C GLY A 462 -5.66 -9.54 -7.49
N SER A 463 -5.56 -10.84 -7.17
CA SER A 463 -4.37 -11.67 -7.51
C SER A 463 -4.71 -12.65 -8.62
N VAL A 464 -3.93 -12.61 -9.69
CA VAL A 464 -4.22 -13.33 -10.91
C VAL A 464 -3.11 -14.32 -11.19
N ARG A 465 -3.46 -15.60 -11.29
CA ARG A 465 -2.57 -16.68 -11.71
C ARG A 465 -2.97 -17.18 -13.10
N VAL A 466 -2.03 -17.14 -14.04
CA VAL A 466 -2.27 -17.56 -15.43
C VAL A 466 -1.34 -18.70 -15.81
N SER A 467 -1.93 -19.83 -16.22
CA SER A 467 -1.19 -20.89 -16.90
C SER A 467 -0.90 -20.46 -18.34
N LEU A 468 0.39 -20.36 -18.69
CA LEU A 468 0.80 -20.04 -20.06
C LEU A 468 0.45 -21.18 -21.03
N LYS A 469 0.34 -22.42 -20.56
CA LYS A 469 -0.03 -23.56 -21.38
C LYS A 469 -1.52 -23.57 -21.72
N LYS A 470 -2.38 -23.36 -20.74
CA LYS A 470 -3.84 -23.40 -20.91
C LYS A 470 -4.38 -22.17 -21.65
N SER A 471 -3.71 -21.03 -21.49
CA SER A 471 -4.15 -19.75 -22.10
C SER A 471 -3.50 -19.42 -23.44
N THR A 472 -2.63 -20.30 -23.98
CA THR A 472 -1.93 -20.02 -25.24
C THR A 472 -2.84 -20.09 -26.46
N LEU A 473 -2.62 -19.20 -27.42
CA LEU A 473 -3.26 -19.26 -28.74
C LEU A 473 -2.64 -20.31 -29.67
N ARG A 474 -1.52 -20.95 -29.29
CA ARG A 474 -0.89 -22.02 -30.07
C ARG A 474 -1.54 -23.40 -29.87
N GLY A 475 -2.51 -23.52 -28.97
CA GLY A 475 -3.14 -24.81 -28.64
C GLY A 475 -2.31 -25.68 -27.68
N PRO A 476 -2.72 -26.95 -27.47
CA PRO A 476 -2.21 -27.79 -26.38
C PRO A 476 -0.73 -28.18 -26.49
N ASP A 477 -0.13 -28.04 -27.66
CA ASP A 477 1.27 -28.40 -27.95
C ASP A 477 2.29 -27.35 -27.48
N PHE A 478 1.84 -26.23 -26.93
CA PHE A 478 2.74 -25.20 -26.41
C PHE A 478 3.60 -25.76 -25.27
N GLN A 479 4.91 -25.61 -25.43
CA GLN A 479 5.90 -25.84 -24.40
C GLN A 479 6.69 -24.56 -24.15
N PHE A 480 6.85 -24.20 -22.88
CA PHE A 480 7.66 -23.05 -22.52
C PHE A 480 9.14 -23.35 -22.77
N PRO A 481 9.89 -22.47 -23.45
CA PRO A 481 11.30 -22.69 -23.74
C PRO A 481 12.14 -22.59 -22.47
N THR A 482 12.82 -23.67 -22.14
CA THR A 482 13.69 -23.77 -20.95
C THR A 482 15.14 -23.43 -21.31
N GLU A 483 15.92 -22.97 -20.33
CA GLU A 483 17.34 -22.61 -20.48
C GLU A 483 17.63 -21.56 -21.56
N ARG A 484 16.61 -20.79 -21.92
CA ARG A 484 16.71 -19.69 -22.89
C ARG A 484 16.17 -18.41 -22.29
N MET A 485 16.85 -17.31 -22.60
CA MET A 485 16.37 -15.98 -22.23
C MET A 485 15.04 -15.69 -22.90
N ALA A 486 14.03 -15.50 -22.06
CA ALA A 486 12.68 -15.16 -22.43
C ALA A 486 12.28 -13.83 -21.79
N ARG A 487 11.47 -13.07 -22.51
CA ARG A 487 10.79 -11.89 -22.01
C ARG A 487 9.30 -12.16 -22.09
N ILE A 488 8.63 -12.04 -20.96
CA ILE A 488 7.18 -12.17 -20.85
C ILE A 488 6.61 -10.78 -20.67
N GLU A 489 5.73 -10.40 -21.57
CA GLU A 489 4.98 -9.15 -21.54
C GLU A 489 3.53 -9.47 -21.17
N VAL A 490 2.95 -8.73 -20.23
CA VAL A 490 1.60 -8.95 -19.70
C VAL A 490 0.86 -7.63 -19.63
N TRP A 491 -0.40 -7.62 -20.05
CA TRP A 491 -1.29 -6.47 -19.89
C TRP A 491 -2.74 -6.93 -19.73
N ALA A 492 -3.55 -6.07 -19.13
CA ALA A 492 -4.99 -6.26 -19.01
C ALA A 492 -5.72 -5.59 -20.17
N GLU A 493 -6.77 -6.22 -20.68
CA GLU A 493 -7.76 -5.62 -21.55
C GLU A 493 -9.13 -5.63 -20.89
N ARG A 494 -9.75 -4.46 -20.87
CA ARG A 494 -11.02 -4.20 -20.21
C ARG A 494 -12.06 -3.83 -21.26
N LYS A 495 -13.07 -4.67 -21.41
CA LYS A 495 -14.14 -4.53 -22.40
C LYS A 495 -15.47 -4.40 -21.70
N HIS A 496 -16.28 -3.43 -22.11
CA HIS A 496 -17.63 -3.32 -21.59
C HIS A 496 -18.59 -4.11 -22.51
N PRO A 497 -19.50 -4.95 -21.98
CA PRO A 497 -20.36 -5.80 -22.82
C PRO A 497 -21.29 -4.97 -23.72
N LYS A 498 -21.73 -3.80 -23.23
CA LYS A 498 -22.62 -2.88 -23.97
C LYS A 498 -21.89 -1.84 -24.84
N PHE A 499 -20.58 -1.62 -24.67
CA PHE A 499 -19.85 -0.57 -25.39
C PHE A 499 -18.61 -1.14 -26.09
N PRO A 500 -18.40 -0.90 -27.39
CA PRO A 500 -17.33 -1.54 -28.16
C PRO A 500 -15.91 -1.05 -27.80
N LYS A 501 -15.76 -0.14 -26.83
CA LYS A 501 -14.47 0.44 -26.47
C LYS A 501 -13.71 -0.52 -25.56
N VAL A 502 -12.48 -0.85 -25.98
CA VAL A 502 -11.53 -1.66 -25.21
C VAL A 502 -10.49 -0.71 -24.60
N PHE A 503 -10.18 -0.90 -23.33
CA PHE A 503 -9.09 -0.21 -22.65
C PHE A 503 -7.98 -1.21 -22.33
N SER A 504 -6.75 -0.89 -22.70
CA SER A 504 -5.57 -1.70 -22.39
C SER A 504 -4.76 -1.03 -21.30
N SER A 505 -4.26 -1.81 -20.34
CA SER A 505 -3.22 -1.34 -19.43
C SER A 505 -1.91 -1.11 -20.17
N GLU A 506 -1.01 -0.37 -19.55
CA GLU A 506 0.41 -0.44 -19.90
C GLU A 506 0.93 -1.88 -19.73
N VAL A 507 1.96 -2.20 -20.52
CA VAL A 507 2.57 -3.52 -20.54
C VAL A 507 3.55 -3.61 -19.38
N ASN A 508 3.36 -4.58 -18.49
CA ASN A 508 4.39 -4.99 -17.54
C ASN A 508 5.23 -6.11 -18.15
N THR A 509 6.52 -6.14 -17.83
CA THR A 509 7.49 -7.05 -18.45
C THR A 509 8.41 -7.68 -17.41
N ILE A 510 8.61 -8.98 -17.51
CA ILE A 510 9.64 -9.71 -16.77
C ILE A 510 10.60 -10.43 -17.74
N GLN A 511 11.87 -10.50 -17.38
CA GLN A 511 12.86 -11.35 -18.06
C GLN A 511 13.12 -12.58 -17.22
N VAL A 512 13.13 -13.75 -17.86
CA VAL A 512 13.30 -15.03 -17.18
C VAL A 512 14.16 -15.97 -18.01
N VAL A 513 14.86 -16.86 -17.32
CA VAL A 513 15.41 -18.09 -17.89
C VAL A 513 14.79 -19.23 -17.10
N ALA A 514 13.84 -19.94 -17.71
CA ALA A 514 13.18 -21.05 -17.03
C ALA A 514 14.18 -22.20 -16.81
N LYS A 515 14.40 -22.57 -15.55
CA LYS A 515 15.37 -23.58 -15.12
C LYS A 515 14.63 -24.86 -14.70
N PRO A 516 14.62 -25.93 -15.52
CA PRO A 516 13.84 -27.15 -15.21
C PRO A 516 14.31 -27.90 -13.96
N TRP A 517 15.56 -27.68 -13.56
CA TRP A 517 16.19 -28.27 -12.38
C TRP A 517 15.98 -27.44 -11.11
N PHE A 518 15.39 -26.24 -11.23
CA PHE A 518 15.24 -25.31 -10.11
C PHE A 518 13.91 -25.52 -9.39
N ASP A 519 13.96 -25.50 -8.06
CA ASP A 519 12.77 -25.51 -7.22
C ASP A 519 12.26 -24.08 -7.00
N TYR A 520 11.14 -23.75 -7.62
CA TYR A 520 10.54 -22.42 -7.57
C TYR A 520 9.79 -22.13 -6.27
N PHE A 521 9.65 -23.11 -5.38
CA PHE A 521 8.95 -22.96 -4.11
C PHE A 521 9.80 -23.37 -2.93
N GLY A 522 9.57 -22.71 -1.79
CA GLY A 522 10.21 -23.07 -0.53
C GLY A 522 9.48 -24.21 0.20
N PRO A 523 9.93 -24.54 1.42
CA PRO A 523 9.26 -25.56 2.24
C PRO A 523 7.82 -25.16 2.58
N THR A 524 7.01 -26.18 2.90
CA THR A 524 5.67 -26.03 3.48
C THR A 524 5.65 -26.77 4.83
N PRO A 525 5.46 -26.08 5.97
CA PRO A 525 5.19 -24.65 6.10
C PRO A 525 6.41 -23.77 5.71
N PRO A 526 6.18 -22.51 5.29
CA PRO A 526 7.25 -21.57 4.98
C PRO A 526 8.14 -21.31 6.19
N SER A 527 9.46 -21.22 5.99
CA SER A 527 10.42 -20.94 7.07
C SER A 527 11.47 -19.94 6.60
N THR A 528 11.68 -18.88 7.38
CA THR A 528 12.70 -17.87 7.11
C THR A 528 13.56 -17.61 8.35
N HIS A 529 14.77 -17.09 8.15
CA HIS A 529 15.68 -16.71 9.22
C HIS A 529 16.09 -15.26 9.07
N VAL A 530 15.83 -14.47 10.10
CA VAL A 530 16.18 -13.06 10.11
C VAL A 530 17.63 -12.88 10.56
N VAL A 531 18.35 -12.03 9.83
CA VAL A 531 19.71 -11.65 10.14
C VAL A 531 19.75 -10.14 10.37
N TYR A 532 20.02 -9.75 11.61
CA TYR A 532 20.18 -8.36 12.02
C TYR A 532 21.64 -7.91 11.89
N PRO A 533 21.91 -6.66 11.49
CA PRO A 533 23.27 -6.13 11.43
C PRO A 533 23.88 -5.96 12.84
N PRO A 534 25.22 -5.90 12.95
CA PRO A 534 25.91 -5.87 14.26
C PRO A 534 25.52 -4.68 15.15
N LEU A 535 25.18 -3.53 14.56
CA LEU A 535 24.75 -2.33 15.29
C LEU A 535 23.29 -2.41 15.78
N VAL A 536 22.52 -3.30 15.18
CA VAL A 536 21.14 -3.65 15.53
C VAL A 536 21.15 -4.80 16.55
N GLY A 537 22.23 -5.56 16.71
CA GLY A 537 22.37 -6.67 17.68
C GLY A 537 22.33 -6.38 19.20
N LYS A 538 21.77 -5.24 19.67
CA LYS A 538 21.39 -5.03 21.08
C LYS A 538 19.88 -5.17 21.33
N TYR A 539 19.14 -5.83 20.44
CA TYR A 539 17.74 -6.16 20.66
C TYR A 539 17.62 -7.37 21.59
N VAL A 540 17.32 -7.06 22.85
CA VAL A 540 16.53 -7.83 23.82
C VAL A 540 16.92 -9.30 24.01
N GLU A 541 17.56 -9.62 25.15
CA GLU A 541 17.56 -10.99 25.66
C GLU A 541 16.11 -11.48 25.79
N PRO A 542 15.80 -12.73 25.37
CA PRO A 542 14.44 -13.23 25.40
C PRO A 542 13.89 -13.16 26.82
N VAL A 543 12.77 -12.45 26.98
CA VAL A 543 11.93 -12.59 28.17
C VAL A 543 11.40 -14.02 28.14
N ARG A 544 11.94 -14.86 29.02
CA ARG A 544 11.49 -16.24 29.22
C ARG A 544 10.11 -16.33 29.83
#